data_AF-A0A3C0STB7-F1
#
_entry.id   AF-A0A3C0STB7-F1
#
_cell.length_a   1.000
_cell.length_b   1.000
_cell.length_c   1.000
_cell.angle_alpha   90.00
_cell.angle_beta   90.00
_cell.angle_gamma   90.00
#
_symmetry.space_group_name_H-M   'P 1'
#
loop_
_entity.id
_entity.type
_entity.pdbx_description
1 polymer ?
#
loop_
_entity_poly.entity_id
_entity_poly.type
_entity_poly.pdbx_seq_one_letter_code
_entity_poly.pdbx_strand_id
1 'polypeptide(L)'
;MELKTVEEYSKEMTREEFISFVDQEDLWPKDFGLEDDETENAWDSALVGIEFLKPLPTLPKETLPLLARLAEIEIAYKKMDNERDKLKADLLAAMEKHNINKWENDVMAVTYTAPTTRTSVDSSKLKKELPDIFKKYSKTSNVKSSVRFKLKEVK
;
A
#
# COMPACT_ATOMS: atom_id res chain seq x y z
N MET A 1 18.88 -7.95 -32.52
CA MET A 1 18.06 -7.89 -31.29
C MET A 1 16.63 -7.66 -31.73
N GLU A 2 15.65 -8.31 -31.10
CA GLU A 2 14.25 -7.94 -31.32
C GLU A 2 14.00 -6.64 -30.55
N LEU A 3 13.86 -5.53 -31.26
CA LEU A 3 13.52 -4.25 -30.66
C LEU A 3 12.05 -4.28 -30.25
N LYS A 4 11.78 -3.96 -28.98
CA LYS A 4 10.41 -3.74 -28.50
C LYS A 4 9.83 -2.46 -29.12
N THR A 5 8.52 -2.33 -29.12
CA THR A 5 7.85 -1.10 -29.54
C THR A 5 8.09 0.02 -28.51
N VAL A 6 7.99 1.28 -28.95
CA VAL A 6 8.14 2.43 -28.05
C VAL A 6 7.09 2.43 -26.94
N GLU A 7 5.88 1.93 -27.18
CA GLU A 7 4.83 1.76 -26.16
C GLU A 7 5.16 0.70 -25.09
N GLU A 8 5.97 -0.30 -25.43
CA GLU A 8 6.46 -1.28 -24.48
C GLU A 8 7.58 -0.69 -23.65
N TYR A 9 8.51 0.01 -24.29
CA TYR A 9 9.56 0.75 -23.58
C TYR A 9 8.98 1.84 -22.67
N SER A 10 7.93 2.55 -23.08
CA SER A 10 7.31 3.60 -22.27
C SER A 10 6.68 3.09 -20.96
N LYS A 11 6.37 1.78 -20.89
CA LYS A 11 5.89 1.09 -19.68
C LYS A 11 7.02 0.57 -18.79
N GLU A 12 8.23 0.45 -19.31
CA GLU A 12 9.38 -0.15 -18.62
C GLU A 12 10.38 0.90 -18.11
N MET A 13 10.51 2.04 -18.79
CA MET A 13 11.50 3.07 -18.49
C MET A 13 10.94 4.49 -18.65
N THR A 14 11.67 5.46 -18.09
CA THR A 14 11.37 6.88 -18.24
C THR A 14 11.80 7.39 -19.61
N ARG A 15 11.27 8.55 -20.02
CA ARG A 15 11.63 9.19 -21.30
C ARG A 15 13.15 9.46 -21.41
N GLU A 16 13.78 9.86 -20.31
CA GLU A 16 15.22 10.15 -20.27
C GLU A 16 16.06 8.89 -20.44
N GLU A 17 15.67 7.79 -19.78
CA GLU A 17 16.32 6.48 -19.93
C GLU A 17 16.15 5.93 -21.35
N PHE A 18 14.97 6.11 -21.95
CA PHE A 18 14.73 5.72 -23.33
C PHE A 18 15.60 6.49 -24.32
N ILE A 19 15.69 7.82 -24.18
CA ILE A 19 16.57 8.65 -25.03
C ILE A 19 18.04 8.23 -24.88
N SER A 20 18.50 8.02 -23.65
CA SER A 20 19.85 7.49 -23.40
C SER A 20 20.09 6.12 -24.03
N PHE A 21 19.07 5.25 -24.08
CA PHE A 21 19.17 3.92 -24.67
C PHE A 21 19.28 3.99 -26.19
N VAL A 22 18.40 4.76 -26.85
CA VAL A 22 18.43 4.90 -28.31
C VAL A 22 19.70 5.61 -28.79
N ASP A 23 20.23 6.57 -28.03
CA ASP A 23 21.52 7.22 -28.32
C ASP A 23 22.71 6.26 -28.20
N GLN A 24 22.68 5.34 -27.23
CA GLN A 24 23.75 4.34 -27.04
C GLN A 24 23.74 3.24 -28.09
N GLU A 25 22.55 2.83 -28.53
CA GLU A 25 22.36 1.78 -29.53
C GLU A 25 22.28 2.34 -30.97
N ASP A 26 22.46 3.65 -31.15
CA ASP A 26 22.37 4.37 -32.43
C ASP A 26 21.05 4.09 -33.18
N LEU A 27 19.93 4.12 -32.44
CA LEU A 27 18.59 3.83 -32.94
C LEU A 27 17.83 5.11 -33.26
N TRP A 28 17.09 5.07 -34.37
CA TRP A 28 16.32 6.19 -34.89
C TRP A 28 14.81 5.86 -34.91
N PRO A 29 13.91 6.86 -34.98
CA PRO A 29 12.47 6.60 -35.00
C PRO A 29 12.02 5.64 -36.12
N LYS A 30 12.71 5.64 -37.27
CA LYS A 30 12.48 4.68 -38.38
C LYS A 30 12.67 3.23 -37.96
N ASP A 31 13.61 2.93 -37.06
CA ASP A 31 13.86 1.57 -36.57
C ASP A 31 12.69 1.02 -35.75
N PHE A 32 11.83 1.92 -35.26
CA PHE A 32 10.60 1.61 -34.55
C PHE A 32 9.33 1.78 -35.42
N GLY A 33 9.49 2.05 -36.71
CA GLY A 33 8.38 2.29 -37.63
C GLY A 33 7.64 3.61 -37.42
N LEU A 34 8.30 4.60 -36.80
CA LEU A 34 7.77 5.94 -36.59
C LEU A 34 8.24 6.90 -37.70
N GLU A 35 7.48 7.98 -37.88
CA GLU A 35 7.85 9.07 -38.80
C GLU A 35 9.10 9.78 -38.25
N ASP A 36 10.10 9.93 -39.12
CA ASP A 36 11.42 10.48 -38.78
C ASP A 36 11.70 11.67 -39.68
N ASP A 37 11.79 12.84 -39.05
CA ASP A 37 12.03 14.11 -39.72
C ASP A 37 13.52 14.31 -40.09
N GLU A 38 14.40 13.33 -39.85
CA GLU A 38 15.87 13.37 -40.09
C GLU A 38 16.57 14.55 -39.39
N THR A 39 15.93 15.10 -38.38
CA THR A 39 16.46 16.21 -37.57
C THR A 39 17.09 15.68 -36.29
N GLU A 40 17.97 16.48 -35.69
CA GLU A 40 18.60 16.19 -34.40
C GLU A 40 17.58 15.93 -33.27
N ASN A 41 16.34 16.41 -33.43
CA ASN A 41 15.22 16.22 -32.50
C ASN A 41 14.13 15.29 -33.05
N ALA A 42 14.45 14.35 -33.95
CA ALA A 42 13.45 13.44 -34.55
C ALA A 42 12.63 12.67 -33.48
N TRP A 43 13.25 12.34 -32.35
CA TRP A 43 12.57 11.71 -31.21
C TRP A 43 11.56 12.63 -30.50
N ASP A 44 11.71 13.96 -30.54
CA ASP A 44 10.74 14.86 -29.92
C ASP A 44 9.40 14.86 -30.66
N SER A 45 9.43 14.83 -32.00
CA SER A 45 8.25 14.71 -32.87
C SER A 45 7.64 13.31 -32.77
N ALA A 46 8.47 12.28 -32.84
CA ALA A 46 8.03 10.88 -32.88
C ALA A 46 7.40 10.38 -31.56
N LEU A 47 7.80 10.95 -30.42
CA LEU A 47 7.28 10.59 -29.10
C LEU A 47 6.04 11.40 -28.68
N VAL A 48 5.52 12.30 -29.53
CA VAL A 48 4.32 13.09 -29.23
C VAL A 48 3.12 12.17 -29.06
N GLY A 49 2.55 12.15 -27.84
CA GLY A 49 1.39 11.32 -27.50
C GLY A 49 1.71 10.02 -26.78
N ILE A 50 3.00 9.67 -26.62
CA ILE A 50 3.43 8.52 -25.83
C ILE A 50 3.70 8.95 -24.39
N GLU A 51 2.94 8.41 -23.44
CA GLU A 51 3.18 8.61 -22.02
C GLU A 51 4.22 7.60 -21.51
N PHE A 52 5.40 8.10 -21.16
CA PHE A 52 6.44 7.34 -20.46
C PHE A 52 6.17 7.28 -18.96
N LEU A 53 6.81 6.31 -18.28
CA LEU A 53 6.87 6.30 -16.83
C LEU A 53 7.38 7.66 -16.31
N LYS A 54 6.67 8.20 -15.33
CA LYS A 54 7.11 9.43 -14.66
C LYS A 54 8.38 9.14 -13.88
N PRO A 55 9.41 9.99 -13.98
CA PRO A 55 10.60 9.83 -13.16
C PRO A 55 10.18 9.88 -11.68
N LEU A 56 10.57 8.85 -10.93
CA LEU A 56 10.36 8.87 -9.49
C LEU A 56 11.20 10.01 -8.91
N PRO A 57 10.65 10.82 -7.99
CA PRO A 57 11.43 11.87 -7.36
C PRO A 57 12.62 11.22 -6.65
N THR A 58 13.83 11.61 -7.07
CA THR A 58 15.05 11.09 -6.47
C THR A 58 15.15 11.62 -5.05
N LEU A 59 15.12 10.71 -4.09
CA LEU A 59 15.36 11.08 -2.70
C LEU A 59 16.83 11.51 -2.55
N PRO A 60 17.12 12.56 -1.77
CA PRO A 60 18.50 13.03 -1.60
C PRO A 60 19.42 11.89 -1.17
N LYS A 61 20.65 11.83 -1.69
CA LYS A 61 21.60 10.73 -1.40
C LYS A 61 21.81 10.50 0.10
N GLU A 62 21.72 11.55 0.90
CA GLU A 62 21.81 11.53 2.37
C GLU A 62 20.70 10.70 3.04
N THR A 63 19.57 10.48 2.36
CA THR A 63 18.41 9.72 2.87
C THR A 63 18.46 8.23 2.53
N LEU A 64 19.33 7.81 1.60
CA LEU A 64 19.51 6.40 1.25
C LEU A 64 19.81 5.48 2.45
N PRO A 65 20.74 5.82 3.38
CA PRO A 65 20.97 5.00 4.56
C PRO A 65 19.77 4.97 5.52
N LEU A 66 18.97 6.04 5.57
CA LEU A 66 17.74 6.09 6.38
C LEU A 66 16.68 5.13 5.81
N LEU A 67 16.51 5.10 4.48
CA LEU A 67 15.59 4.20 3.80
C LEU A 67 15.98 2.74 3.98
N ALA A 68 17.28 2.42 3.86
CA ALA A 68 17.78 1.06 4.08
C ALA A 68 17.46 0.59 5.50
N ARG A 69 17.78 1.41 6.51
CA ARG A 69 17.48 1.11 7.92
C ARG A 69 15.98 0.98 8.18
N LEU A 70 15.16 1.83 7.56
CA LEU A 70 13.71 1.75 7.68
C LEU A 70 13.16 0.45 7.08
N ALA A 71 13.66 0.04 5.91
CA ALA A 71 13.26 -1.21 5.26
C ALA A 71 13.61 -2.44 6.13
N GLU A 72 14.80 -2.46 6.74
CA GLU A 72 15.20 -3.52 7.68
C GLU A 72 14.26 -3.60 8.89
N ILE A 73 13.94 -2.45 9.50
CA ILE A 73 13.01 -2.36 10.63
C ILE A 73 11.63 -2.85 10.23
N GLU A 74 11.14 -2.48 9.05
CA GLU A 74 9.81 -2.89 8.56
C GLU A 74 9.74 -4.40 8.33
N ILE A 75 10.80 -5.00 7.80
CA ILE A 75 10.90 -6.46 7.65
C ILE A 75 10.89 -7.15 9.02
N ALA A 76 11.65 -6.64 9.99
CA ALA A 76 11.67 -7.16 11.34
C ALA A 76 10.30 -7.01 12.03
N TYR A 77 9.65 -5.86 11.87
CA TYR A 77 8.31 -5.59 12.42
C TYR A 77 7.28 -6.58 11.87
N LYS A 78 7.26 -6.81 10.56
CA LYS A 78 6.36 -7.79 9.93
C LYS A 78 6.59 -9.21 10.44
N LYS A 79 7.84 -9.61 10.67
CA LYS A 79 8.16 -10.92 11.26
C LYS A 79 7.62 -11.02 12.70
N MET A 80 7.88 -10.01 13.53
CA MET A 80 7.40 -9.96 14.90
C MET A 80 5.87 -9.93 14.99
N ASP A 81 5.20 -9.23 14.09
CA ASP A 81 3.73 -9.16 14.08
C ASP A 81 3.12 -10.52 13.69
N ASN A 82 3.68 -11.20 12.69
CA ASN A 82 3.28 -12.55 12.32
C ASN A 82 3.51 -13.57 13.44
N GLU A 83 4.67 -13.51 14.11
CA GLU A 83 4.96 -14.37 15.26
C GLU A 83 4.01 -14.10 16.42
N ARG A 84 3.74 -12.81 16.71
CA ARG A 84 2.78 -12.40 17.72
C ARG A 84 1.38 -12.94 17.44
N ASP A 85 0.92 -12.89 16.19
CA ASP A 85 -0.41 -13.38 15.85
C ASP A 85 -0.52 -14.90 15.89
N LYS A 86 0.54 -15.62 15.50
CA LYS A 86 0.63 -17.08 15.74
C LYS A 86 0.54 -17.41 17.22
N LEU A 87 1.33 -16.73 18.06
CA LEU A 87 1.33 -16.94 19.50
C LEU A 87 -0.03 -16.64 20.13
N LYS A 88 -0.74 -15.62 19.67
CA LYS A 88 -2.12 -15.36 20.13
C LYS A 88 -3.08 -16.47 19.73
N ALA A 89 -2.98 -16.97 18.50
CA ALA A 89 -3.83 -18.06 18.02
C ALA A 89 -3.56 -19.36 18.80
N ASP A 90 -2.29 -19.69 19.03
CA ASP A 90 -1.89 -20.84 19.84
C ASP A 90 -2.35 -20.71 21.30
N LEU A 91 -2.20 -19.51 21.88
CA LEU A 91 -2.70 -19.20 23.22
C LEU A 91 -4.22 -19.32 23.30
N LEU A 92 -4.95 -18.83 22.30
CA LEU A 92 -6.40 -18.94 22.23
C LEU A 92 -6.83 -20.41 22.16
N ALA A 93 -6.20 -21.22 21.29
CA ALA A 93 -6.46 -22.66 21.19
C ALA A 93 -6.15 -23.40 22.50
N ALA A 94 -5.08 -23.02 23.20
CA ALA A 94 -4.74 -23.57 24.51
C ALA A 94 -5.76 -23.16 25.59
N MET A 95 -6.19 -21.90 25.61
CA MET A 95 -7.22 -21.41 26.53
C MET A 95 -8.56 -22.10 26.31
N GLU A 96 -8.96 -22.33 25.06
CA GLU A 96 -10.15 -23.10 24.69
C GLU A 96 -10.05 -24.56 25.14
N LYS A 97 -8.93 -25.24 24.86
CA LYS A 97 -8.72 -26.64 25.23
C LYS A 97 -8.74 -26.87 26.74
N HIS A 98 -8.21 -25.91 27.51
CA HIS A 98 -8.11 -26.00 28.97
C HIS A 98 -9.25 -25.28 29.72
N ASN A 99 -10.24 -24.71 29.01
CA ASN A 99 -11.34 -23.93 29.59
C ASN A 99 -10.89 -22.79 30.53
N ILE A 100 -9.77 -22.14 30.20
CA ILE A 100 -9.22 -21.03 31.00
C ILE A 100 -9.83 -19.73 30.50
N ASN A 101 -10.76 -19.16 31.27
CA ASN A 101 -11.44 -17.91 30.90
C ASN A 101 -10.61 -16.66 31.25
N LYS A 102 -9.78 -16.75 32.29
CA LYS A 102 -8.92 -15.65 32.76
C LYS A 102 -7.63 -16.22 33.31
N TRP A 103 -6.50 -15.66 32.89
CA TRP A 103 -5.17 -15.92 33.42
C TRP A 103 -4.46 -14.59 33.66
N GLU A 104 -3.80 -14.42 34.80
CA GLU A 104 -3.16 -13.16 35.18
C GLU A 104 -1.92 -13.44 36.02
N ASN A 105 -0.84 -12.69 35.75
CA ASN A 105 0.38 -12.64 36.56
C ASN A 105 0.86 -11.18 36.68
N ASP A 106 1.99 -10.97 37.37
CA ASP A 106 2.55 -9.63 37.61
C ASP A 106 2.95 -8.85 36.33
N VAL A 107 3.01 -9.52 35.17
CA VAL A 107 3.50 -8.96 33.91
C VAL A 107 2.39 -8.86 32.85
N MET A 108 1.40 -9.75 32.85
CA MET A 108 0.36 -9.86 31.83
C MET A 108 -0.95 -10.45 32.38
N ALA A 109 -2.07 -9.87 31.92
CA ALA A 109 -3.41 -10.43 32.08
C ALA A 109 -3.98 -10.83 30.71
N VAL A 110 -4.48 -12.06 30.61
CA VAL A 110 -5.11 -12.63 29.42
C VAL A 110 -6.52 -13.09 29.77
N THR A 111 -7.51 -12.51 29.13
CA THR A 111 -8.92 -12.89 29.28
C THR A 111 -9.38 -13.48 27.96
N TYR A 112 -9.89 -14.71 27.99
CA TYR A 112 -10.56 -15.33 26.87
C TYR A 112 -12.02 -14.90 26.88
N THR A 113 -12.45 -14.25 25.80
CA THR A 113 -13.86 -13.94 25.55
C THR A 113 -14.34 -14.81 24.41
N ALA A 114 -15.35 -15.64 24.70
CA ALA A 114 -15.93 -16.53 23.70
C ALA A 114 -16.37 -15.77 22.43
N PRO A 115 -16.26 -16.41 21.25
CA PRO A 115 -16.68 -15.81 19.99
C PRO A 115 -18.14 -15.36 20.09
N THR A 116 -18.36 -14.05 19.99
CA THR A 116 -19.69 -13.45 20.05
C THR A 116 -20.10 -13.03 18.64
N THR A 117 -21.31 -13.39 18.23
CA THR A 117 -21.88 -12.98 16.95
C THR A 117 -22.31 -11.51 17.03
N ARG A 118 -21.63 -10.64 16.27
CA ARG A 118 -22.02 -9.24 16.13
C ARG A 118 -22.81 -9.07 14.84
N THR A 119 -24.12 -8.91 14.96
CA THR A 119 -24.96 -8.48 13.84
C THR A 119 -24.80 -6.98 13.64
N SER A 120 -24.10 -6.58 12.59
CA SER A 120 -23.99 -5.17 12.18
C SER A 120 -24.83 -4.94 10.94
N VAL A 121 -25.68 -3.92 10.97
CA VAL A 121 -26.45 -3.52 9.79
C VAL A 121 -25.54 -2.72 8.86
N ASP A 122 -25.43 -3.15 7.61
CA ASP A 122 -24.72 -2.40 6.57
C ASP A 122 -25.53 -1.16 6.20
N SER A 123 -25.30 -0.08 6.94
CA SER A 123 -25.96 1.21 6.77
C SER A 123 -25.74 1.82 5.38
N SER A 124 -24.72 1.39 4.63
CA SER A 124 -24.45 1.87 3.28
C SER A 124 -25.40 1.25 2.25
N LYS A 125 -25.68 -0.05 2.38
CA LYS A 125 -26.66 -0.76 1.55
C LYS A 125 -28.09 -0.37 1.94
N LEU A 126 -28.38 -0.24 3.23
CA LEU A 126 -29.69 0.17 3.72
C LEU A 126 -30.11 1.57 3.20
N LYS A 127 -29.15 2.50 3.06
CA LYS A 127 -29.40 3.83 2.46
C LYS A 127 -29.73 3.77 0.97
N LYS A 128 -29.14 2.83 0.23
CA LYS A 128 -29.30 2.70 -1.22
C LYS A 128 -30.58 1.97 -1.61
N GLU A 129 -30.91 0.89 -0.89
CA GLU A 129 -32.03 0.02 -1.24
C GLU A 129 -33.34 0.43 -0.56
N LEU A 130 -33.30 0.92 0.68
CA LEU A 130 -34.49 1.24 1.48
C LEU A 130 -34.30 2.56 2.27
N PRO A 131 -34.23 3.72 1.58
CA PRO A 131 -33.96 5.02 2.19
C PRO A 131 -35.03 5.45 3.20
N ASP A 132 -36.28 5.04 3.01
CA ASP A 132 -37.40 5.37 3.92
C ASP A 132 -37.27 4.67 5.28
N ILE A 133 -36.78 3.42 5.28
CA ILE A 133 -36.52 2.66 6.51
C ILE A 133 -35.29 3.24 7.22
N PHE A 134 -34.24 3.58 6.47
CA PHE A 134 -33.07 4.24 7.02
C PHE A 134 -33.44 5.55 7.74
N LYS A 135 -34.29 6.40 7.13
CA LYS A 135 -34.77 7.63 7.77
C LYS A 135 -35.62 7.37 9.01
N LYS A 136 -36.47 6.33 9.00
CA LYS A 136 -37.36 5.99 10.12
C LYS A 136 -36.63 5.50 11.37
N TYR A 137 -35.50 4.79 11.20
CA TYR A 137 -34.75 4.19 12.32
C TYR A 137 -33.40 4.86 12.63
N SER A 138 -33.02 5.90 11.88
CA SER A 138 -31.78 6.65 12.15
C SER A 138 -32.01 7.78 13.14
N LYS A 139 -31.35 7.70 14.30
CA LYS A 139 -31.28 8.80 15.27
C LYS A 139 -29.96 9.54 15.08
N THR A 140 -29.99 10.70 14.43
CA THR A 140 -28.82 11.59 14.37
C THR A 140 -28.64 12.25 15.72
N SER A 141 -27.57 11.89 16.44
CA SER A 141 -27.16 12.56 17.67
C SER A 141 -25.86 13.31 17.41
N ASN A 142 -25.81 14.57 17.83
CA ASN A 142 -24.64 15.42 17.64
C ASN A 142 -23.61 15.04 18.71
N VAL A 143 -22.55 14.35 18.31
CA VAL A 143 -21.47 13.95 19.23
C VAL A 143 -20.47 15.09 19.32
N LYS A 144 -20.18 15.54 20.55
CA LYS A 144 -19.20 16.60 20.80
C LYS A 144 -17.80 16.15 20.39
N SER A 145 -16.99 17.09 19.91
CA SER A 145 -15.56 16.88 19.65
C SER A 145 -14.86 16.36 20.91
N SER A 146 -14.09 15.27 20.78
CA SER A 146 -13.30 14.70 21.88
C SER A 146 -11.86 14.47 21.41
N VAL A 147 -10.89 14.96 22.17
CA VAL A 147 -9.48 14.65 21.97
C VAL A 147 -9.10 13.52 22.94
N ARG A 148 -8.52 12.44 22.43
CA ARG A 148 -8.07 11.29 23.21
C ARG A 148 -6.54 11.23 23.20
N PHE A 149 -5.92 11.51 24.34
CA PHE A 149 -4.50 11.26 24.57
C PHE A 149 -4.32 9.87 25.20
N LYS A 150 -3.40 9.06 24.67
CA LYS A 150 -2.91 7.83 25.31
C LYS A 150 -1.46 8.07 25.71
N LEU A 151 -1.22 8.26 27.01
CA LEU A 151 0.10 8.18 27.60
C LEU A 151 0.40 6.70 27.86
N LYS A 152 1.58 6.20 27.45
CA LYS A 152 2.10 4.93 27.98
C LYS A 152 3.30 5.23 28.84
N GLU A 153 3.21 4.81 30.10
CA GLU A 153 4.25 4.93 31.12
C GLU A 153 5.48 4.12 30.72
N VAL A 154 6.64 4.75 30.90
CA VAL A 154 7.93 4.08 30.93
C VAL A 154 8.03 3.38 32.28
N LYS A 155 8.21 2.05 32.26
CA LYS A 155 8.84 1.32 33.36
C LYS A 155 9.96 0.49 32.77
#